data_AF-A0A0S8IXX8-F1
#
_entry.id   AF-A0A0S8IXX8-F1
#
_cell.length_a   1.000
_cell.length_b   1.000
_cell.length_c   1.000
_cell.angle_alpha   90.00
_cell.angle_beta   90.00
_cell.angle_gamma   90.00
#
_symmetry.space_group_name_H-M   'P 1'
#
loop_
_entity.id
_entity.type
_entity.pdbx_description
1 polymer ?
#
loop_
_entity_poly.entity_id
_entity_poly.type
_entity_poly.pdbx_seq_one_letter_code
_entity_poly.pdbx_strand_id
1 'polypeptide(L)' 'MKDKSRQKNPIIFNIIAGILFITGGIRFYYRDDITGMIIYLIAGLLSLLVALGWHLSSKNREA' A
#
# COMPACT_ATOMS: atom_id res chain seq x y z
N MET A 1 -25.18 -7.45 -13.76
CA MET A 1 -24.00 -6.65 -14.20
C MET A 1 -23.23 -6.20 -12.96
N LYS A 2 -22.06 -6.78 -12.67
CA LYS A 2 -21.23 -6.38 -11.53
C LYS A 2 -20.45 -5.12 -11.89
N ASP A 3 -20.70 -4.07 -11.12
CA ASP A 3 -20.16 -2.74 -11.28
C ASP A 3 -18.61 -2.75 -11.18
N LYS A 4 -17.95 -2.76 -12.34
CA LYS A 4 -16.48 -2.70 -12.50
C LYS A 4 -15.91 -1.29 -12.27
N SER A 5 -16.74 -0.31 -11.85
CA SER A 5 -16.32 1.09 -11.72
C SER A 5 -15.45 1.39 -10.50
N ARG A 6 -15.41 0.51 -9.49
CA ARG A 6 -14.56 0.70 -8.28
C ARG A 6 -13.11 0.26 -8.45
N GLN A 7 -12.70 -0.21 -9.64
CA GLN A 7 -11.32 -0.63 -9.96
C GLN A 7 -10.47 0.51 -10.56
N LYS A 8 -10.76 1.76 -10.19
CA LYS A 8 -9.89 2.93 -10.38
C LYS A 8 -9.50 3.36 -8.96
N ASN A 9 -8.40 2.94 -8.34
CA ASN A 9 -7.03 3.33 -8.69
C ASN A 9 -6.04 2.59 -7.76
N PRO A 10 -5.76 1.30 -7.97
CA PRO A 10 -4.77 0.58 -7.16
C PRO A 10 -3.37 1.22 -7.24
N ILE A 11 -3.08 1.89 -8.36
CA ILE A 11 -1.84 2.66 -8.58
C ILE A 11 -1.79 3.89 -7.65
N ILE A 12 -2.84 4.70 -7.57
CA ILE A 12 -2.87 5.90 -6.72
C ILE A 12 -2.78 5.49 -5.24
N PHE A 13 -3.46 4.42 -4.85
CA PHE A 13 -3.36 3.88 -3.50
C PHE A 13 -1.91 3.48 -3.16
N ASN A 14 -1.22 2.77 -4.06
CA ASN A 14 0.18 2.40 -3.86
C ASN A 14 1.12 3.61 -3.84
N ILE A 15 0.86 4.65 -4.63
CA ILE A 15 1.65 5.89 -4.59
C ILE A 15 1.49 6.56 -3.22
N ILE A 16 0.26 6.70 -2.71
CA ILE A 16 0.00 7.28 -1.39
C ILE A 16 0.66 6.44 -0.29
N ALA A 17 0.51 5.11 -0.33
CA ALA A 17 1.14 4.20 0.62
C ALA A 17 2.67 4.32 0.57
N GLY A 18 3.27 4.45 -0.61
CA GLY A 18 4.71 4.67 -0.77
C GLY A 18 5.19 5.99 -0.16
N ILE A 19 4.46 7.09 -0.36
CA ILE A 19 4.79 8.39 0.24
C ILE A 19 4.71 8.32 1.77
N LEU A 20 3.66 7.69 2.32
CA LEU A 20 3.50 7.49 3.75
C LEU A 20 4.60 6.60 4.33
N PHE A 21 5.02 5.56 3.61
CA PHE A 21 6.12 4.69 3.98
C PHE A 21 7.43 5.48 4.09
N ILE A 22 7.79 6.26 3.06
CA ILE A 22 9.00 7.07 3.08
C ILE A 22 8.95 8.10 4.21
N THR A 23 7.82 8.80 4.37
CA THR A 23 7.67 9.86 5.36
C THR A 23 7.71 9.31 6.80
N GLY A 24 7.00 8.20 7.05
CA GLY A 24 7.02 7.49 8.33
C GLY A 24 8.41 6.96 8.66
N GLY A 25 9.09 6.38 7.66
CA GLY A 25 10.46 5.86 7.79
C GLY A 25 11.48 6.95 8.12
N ILE A 26 11.43 8.10 7.43
CA ILE A 26 12.29 9.26 7.72
C ILE A 26 12.03 9.75 9.15
N ARG A 27 10.77 9.92 9.53
CA ARG A 27 10.40 10.43 10.86
C ARG A 27 10.85 9.48 11.98
N PHE A 28 10.71 8.18 11.78
CA PHE A 28 11.22 7.16 12.70
C PHE A 28 12.76 7.22 12.77
N TYR A 29 13.44 7.20 11.62
CA TYR A 29 14.91 7.13 11.56
C TYR A 29 15.61 8.33 12.20
N TYR A 30 15.11 9.55 11.98
CA TYR A 30 15.78 10.76 12.46
C TYR A 30 15.31 11.27 13.82
N ARG A 31 14.12 10.86 14.29
CA ARG A 31 13.52 11.41 15.52
C ARG A 31 13.15 10.35 16.56
N ASP A 32 13.47 9.09 16.30
CA ASP A 32 13.08 7.93 17.12
C ASP A 32 11.58 7.96 17.48
N ASP A 33 10.78 8.45 16.54
CA ASP A 33 9.38 8.76 16.75
C ASP A 33 8.52 7.51 16.51
N ILE A 34 7.95 6.98 17.59
CA ILE A 34 7.02 5.84 17.58
C ILE A 34 5.86 6.06 16.60
N THR A 35 5.39 7.29 16.44
CA THR A 35 4.35 7.62 15.46
C THR A 35 4.83 7.37 14.03
N GLY A 36 6.08 7.74 13.73
CA GLY A 36 6.72 7.47 12.45
C GLY A 36 6.84 5.98 12.18
N MET A 37 7.21 5.21 13.20
CA MET A 37 7.30 3.73 13.13
C MET A 37 5.95 3.10 12.79
N ILE A 38 4.87 3.51 13.48
CA ILE A 38 3.53 2.98 13.24
C ILE A 38 3.08 3.29 11.80
N ILE A 39 3.29 4.54 11.34
CA ILE A 39 2.94 4.93 9.96
C ILE A 39 3.73 4.11 8.94
N TYR A 40 5.03 3.93 9.16
CA TYR A 40 5.91 3.11 8.31
C TYR A 40 5.41 1.66 8.18
N LEU A 41 5.13 1.02 9.31
CA LEU A 41 4.68 -0.38 9.34
C LEU A 41 3.31 -0.55 8.68
N ILE A 42 2.34 0.32 8.98
CA ILE A 42 0.99 0.25 8.41
C ILE A 42 1.05 0.49 6.90
N ALA A 43 1.78 1.49 6.45
CA ALA A 43 1.91 1.81 5.02
C ALA A 43 2.55 0.66 4.23
N GLY A 44 3.60 0.05 4.79
CA GLY A 44 4.25 -1.12 4.20
C GLY A 44 3.31 -2.32 4.09
N LEU A 45 2.59 -2.64 5.17
CA LEU A 45 1.64 -3.75 5.18
C LEU A 45 0.50 -3.55 4.18
N LEU A 46 -0.07 -2.35 4.12
CA LEU A 46 -1.13 -2.02 3.16
C LEU A 46 -0.68 -2.15 1.71
N SER A 47 0.53 -1.67 1.39
CA SER A 47 1.08 -1.81 0.04
C SER A 47 1.28 -3.29 -0.33
N LEU A 48 1.76 -4.11 0.61
CA LEU A 48 1.99 -5.54 0.40
C LEU A 48 0.67 -6.31 0.19
N LEU A 49 -0.37 -6.00 0.97
CA LEU A 49 -1.71 -6.59 0.80
C LEU A 49 -2.32 -6.26 -0.57
N VAL A 50 -2.19 -5.01 -1.02
CA VAL A 50 -2.69 -4.59 -2.34
C VAL A 50 -1.91 -5.27 -3.47
N ALA A 51 -0.59 -5.36 -3.34
CA ALA A 51 0.26 -6.07 -4.30
C ALA A 51 -0.10 -7.55 -4.40
N LEU A 52 -0.30 -8.24 -3.27
CA LEU A 52 -0.72 -9.64 -3.22
C LEU A 52 -2.12 -9.83 -3.83
N GLY A 53 -3.08 -8.97 -3.49
CA GLY A 53 -4.42 -9.01 -4.05
C GLY A 53 -4.42 -8.85 -5.57
N TRP A 54 -3.58 -7.96 -6.09
CA TRP A 54 -3.39 -7.79 -7.53
C TRP A 54 -2.74 -9.01 -8.18
N HIS A 55 -1.69 -9.56 -7.58
CA HIS A 55 -0.98 -10.74 -8.08
C HIS A 55 -1.88 -12.00 -8.13
N LEU A 56 -2.69 -12.23 -7.10
CA LEU A 56 -3.65 -13.33 -7.09
C LEU A 56 -4.77 -13.10 -8.12
N SER A 57 -5.25 -11.86 -8.26
CA SER A 57 -6.24 -11.52 -9.28
C SER A 57 -5.70 -11.65 -10.71
N SER A 58 -4.40 -11.43 -10.96
CA SER A 58 -3.82 -11.60 -12.28
C SER A 58 -3.67 -13.08 -12.61
N LYS A 59 -3.20 -13.91 -11.66
CA LYS A 59 -3.12 -15.37 -11.84
C LYS A 59 -4.47 -16.01 -12.14
N ASN A 60 -5.53 -15.60 -11.46
CA ASN A 60 -6.89 -16.12 -11.70
C ASN A 60 -7.51 -15.69 -13.04
N ARG A 61 -6.91 -14.72 -13.76
CA ARG A 61 -7.37 -14.33 -15.10
C ARG A 61 -6.69 -15.12 -16.22
N GLU A 62 -5.60 -15.81 -15.91
CA GLU A 62 -4.83 -16.62 -16.86
C GLU A 62 -5.22 -18.11 -16.84
N ALA A 63 -6.02 -18.55 -15.85
CA ALA A 63 -6.59 -19.89 -15.73
C ALA A 63 -8.04 -19.93 -16.23
#